data_AF-A0A9D0Z649-F1
#
_entry.id   AF-A0A9D0Z649-F1
#
_cell.length_a   1.000
_cell.length_b   1.000
_cell.length_c   1.000
_cell.angle_alpha   90.00
_cell.angle_beta   90.00
_cell.angle_gamma   90.00
#
_symmetry.space_group_name_H-M   'P 1'
#
loop_
_entity.id
_entity.type
_entity.pdbx_description
1 polymer ?
#
loop_
_entity_poly.entity_id
_entity_poly.type
_entity_poly.pdbx_seq_one_letter_code
_entity_poly.pdbx_strand_id
1 'polypeptide(L)'
;MKKTMILAGALALALLAGCSAGVISSEDGPTQVVGVTTTADMTPAEQVELVKTLIDAPVEELYEAIGQPADSAYASSCLGEGEDGELYYEGFTVYTYRDTDGSESVYDVMEAPSTEG
;
A
#
# COMPACT_ATOMS: atom_id res chain seq x y z
N MET A 1 35.79 12.59 23.98
CA MET A 1 36.08 14.04 24.00
C MET A 1 35.03 14.72 23.12
N LYS A 2 34.49 15.83 23.61
CA LYS A 2 33.30 16.53 23.10
C LYS A 2 33.53 17.09 21.69
N LYS A 3 32.48 17.08 20.85
CA LYS A 3 32.18 18.16 19.89
C LYS A 3 30.75 18.02 19.37
N THR A 4 29.84 18.53 20.18
CA THR A 4 28.52 19.02 19.79
C THR A 4 28.71 20.20 18.84
N MET A 5 28.06 20.19 17.67
CA MET A 5 27.88 21.38 16.84
C MET A 5 26.42 21.43 16.41
N ILE A 6 25.64 22.19 17.18
CA ILE A 6 24.32 22.70 16.81
C ILE A 6 24.58 23.88 15.87
N LEU A 7 23.91 23.92 14.71
CA LEU A 7 23.72 25.17 13.99
C LEU A 7 22.26 25.30 13.59
N ALA A 8 21.62 26.27 14.26
CA ALA A 8 20.28 26.75 13.99
C ALA A 8 20.24 27.47 12.63
N GLY A 9 19.17 27.23 11.87
CA GLY A 9 18.87 27.95 10.64
C GLY A 9 17.37 27.98 10.42
N ALA A 10 16.68 28.85 11.17
CA ALA A 10 15.31 29.22 10.87
C ALA A 10 15.28 30.09 9.60
N LEU A 11 14.57 29.66 8.56
CA LEU A 11 14.22 30.50 7.42
C LEU A 11 12.70 30.50 7.26
N ALA A 12 12.18 31.72 7.22
CA ALA A 12 10.79 32.07 7.38
C ALA A 12 9.90 31.75 6.17
N LEU A 13 8.72 31.20 6.49
CA LEU A 13 7.38 31.67 6.12
C LEU A 13 7.19 32.37 4.75
N ALA A 14 6.53 31.66 3.83
CA ALA A 14 5.72 32.27 2.77
C ALA A 14 4.30 31.72 2.83
N LEU A 15 3.38 32.51 3.40
CA LEU A 15 1.93 32.34 3.26
C LEU A 15 1.52 32.72 1.82
N LEU A 16 1.04 31.76 1.03
CA LEU A 16 0.18 32.09 -0.11
C LEU A 16 -1.28 31.89 0.28
N ALA A 17 -1.93 33.03 0.52
CA ALA A 17 -3.38 33.16 0.49
C ALA A 17 -3.86 33.16 -0.96
N GLY A 18 -4.79 32.27 -1.28
CA GLY A 18 -5.49 32.23 -2.56
C GLY A 18 -6.92 31.73 -2.36
N CYS A 19 -7.81 32.60 -1.88
CA CYS A 19 -9.25 32.40 -1.99
C CYS A 19 -9.69 32.71 -3.43
N SER A 20 -10.34 31.75 -4.08
CA SER A 20 -11.30 32.01 -5.15
C SER A 20 -12.44 30.99 -5.03
N ALA A 21 -13.59 31.44 -4.56
CA ALA A 21 -14.84 30.70 -4.64
C ALA A 21 -15.21 30.48 -6.11
N GLY A 22 -15.60 29.26 -6.46
CA GLY A 22 -16.06 28.90 -7.80
C GLY A 22 -16.87 27.63 -7.76
N VAL A 23 -18.12 27.75 -7.31
CA VAL A 23 -19.16 26.78 -7.67
C VAL A 23 -19.44 26.95 -9.15
N ILE A 24 -19.25 25.89 -9.95
CA ILE A 24 -20.08 25.65 -11.12
C ILE A 24 -20.57 24.21 -11.08
N SER A 25 -21.86 24.10 -10.78
CA SER A 25 -22.68 22.97 -11.19
C SER A 25 -22.67 22.90 -12.71
N SER A 26 -22.52 21.70 -13.26
CA SER A 26 -22.83 21.42 -14.66
C SER A 26 -23.43 20.02 -14.71
N GLU A 27 -24.74 20.01 -14.90
CA GLU A 27 -25.55 18.82 -15.12
C GLU A 27 -25.46 18.41 -16.60
N ASP A 28 -25.59 17.10 -16.82
CA ASP A 28 -26.01 16.41 -18.05
C ASP A 28 -24.97 16.07 -19.15
N GLY A 29 -24.53 14.81 -19.12
CA GLY A 29 -23.86 14.04 -20.17
C GLY A 29 -23.78 12.56 -19.74
N PRO A 30 -23.93 11.57 -20.63
CA PRO A 30 -24.31 10.21 -20.23
C PRO A 30 -23.22 9.55 -19.38
N THR A 31 -23.65 9.18 -18.19
CA THR A 31 -23.07 8.27 -17.21
C THR A 31 -22.06 7.28 -17.79
N GLN A 32 -20.77 7.60 -17.64
CA GLN A 32 -19.80 6.61 -17.19
C GLN A 32 -19.22 7.14 -15.88
N VAL A 33 -19.96 6.88 -14.81
CA VAL A 33 -19.39 6.81 -13.47
C VAL A 33 -18.42 5.62 -13.46
N VAL A 34 -17.23 5.79 -14.01
CA VAL A 34 -16.08 5.08 -13.44
C VAL A 34 -15.87 5.76 -12.10
N GLY A 35 -16.58 5.25 -11.09
CA GLY A 35 -16.32 5.61 -9.71
C GLY A 35 -14.83 5.47 -9.48
N VAL A 36 -14.24 6.46 -8.81
CA VAL A 36 -12.94 6.26 -8.18
C VAL A 36 -13.19 5.15 -7.14
N THR A 37 -12.98 3.90 -7.54
CA THR A 37 -12.96 2.78 -6.59
C THR A 37 -11.73 3.07 -5.76
N THR A 38 -11.95 3.64 -4.59
CA THR A 38 -10.88 3.70 -3.60
C THR A 38 -10.61 2.26 -3.20
N THR A 39 -9.37 1.94 -2.86
CA THR A 39 -8.97 0.61 -2.38
C THR A 39 -9.92 0.00 -1.34
N ALA A 40 -10.53 0.85 -0.51
CA ALA A 40 -11.54 0.49 0.50
C ALA A 40 -12.86 -0.06 -0.04
N ASP A 41 -13.19 0.16 -1.33
CA ASP A 41 -14.42 -0.32 -1.96
C ASP A 41 -14.23 -1.65 -2.72
N MET A 42 -12.99 -2.13 -2.89
CA MET A 42 -12.72 -3.40 -3.57
C MET A 42 -13.07 -4.59 -2.68
N THR A 43 -13.77 -5.57 -3.23
CA THR A 43 -13.97 -6.87 -2.56
C THR A 43 -12.64 -7.60 -2.38
N PRO A 44 -12.51 -8.52 -1.40
CA PRO A 44 -11.30 -9.33 -1.24
C PRO A 44 -10.89 -10.07 -2.52
N ALA A 45 -11.85 -10.59 -3.29
CA ALA A 45 -11.58 -11.29 -4.54
C ALA A 45 -10.99 -10.35 -5.61
N GLU A 46 -11.50 -9.13 -5.73
CA GLU A 46 -10.93 -8.13 -6.66
C GLU A 46 -9.53 -7.70 -6.23
N GLN A 47 -9.29 -7.57 -4.92
CA GLN A 47 -7.95 -7.27 -4.40
C GLN A 47 -6.98 -8.41 -4.73
N VAL A 48 -7.37 -9.66 -4.57
CA VAL A 48 -6.53 -10.82 -4.91
C VAL A 48 -6.16 -10.82 -6.40
N GLU A 49 -7.10 -10.55 -7.30
CA GLU A 49 -6.80 -10.45 -8.74
C GLU A 49 -5.81 -9.31 -9.02
N LEU A 50 -5.90 -8.19 -8.29
CA LEU A 50 -4.92 -7.11 -8.38
C LEU A 50 -3.54 -7.54 -7.85
N VAL A 51 -3.45 -8.21 -6.70
CA VAL A 51 -2.19 -8.71 -6.13
C VAL A 51 -1.51 -9.72 -7.06
N LYS A 52 -2.26 -10.56 -7.78
CA LYS A 52 -1.70 -11.47 -8.79
C LYS A 52 -0.94 -10.73 -9.90
N THR A 53 -1.28 -9.46 -10.17
CA THR A 53 -0.53 -8.62 -11.13
C THR A 53 0.73 -7.98 -10.54
N LEU A 54 0.87 -8.02 -9.21
CA LEU A 54 1.97 -7.46 -8.44
C LEU A 54 2.97 -8.52 -7.97
N ILE A 55 2.85 -9.78 -8.42
CA ILE A 55 3.90 -10.78 -8.19
C ILE A 55 5.21 -10.28 -8.82
N ASP A 56 6.31 -10.45 -8.09
CA ASP A 56 7.65 -9.90 -8.35
C ASP A 56 7.78 -8.37 -8.19
N ALA A 57 6.69 -7.66 -7.87
CA ALA A 57 6.72 -6.23 -7.60
C ALA A 57 7.20 -5.94 -6.16
N PRO A 58 7.79 -4.75 -5.91
CA PRO A 58 8.13 -4.32 -4.57
C PRO A 58 6.87 -4.18 -3.69
N VAL A 59 7.00 -4.49 -2.40
CA VAL A 59 5.87 -4.46 -1.45
C VAL A 59 5.26 -3.07 -1.30
N GLU A 60 6.00 -2.01 -1.61
CA GLU A 60 5.47 -0.65 -1.64
C GLU A 60 4.35 -0.48 -2.68
N GLU A 61 4.48 -1.10 -3.86
CA GLU A 61 3.43 -1.06 -4.89
C GLU A 61 2.17 -1.81 -4.43
N LEU A 62 2.33 -2.90 -3.67
CA LEU A 62 1.23 -3.59 -3.00
C LEU A 62 0.48 -2.65 -2.04
N TYR A 63 1.22 -1.91 -1.20
CA TYR A 63 0.61 -0.99 -0.24
C TYR A 63 -0.08 0.21 -0.90
N GLU A 64 0.44 0.70 -2.01
CA GLU A 64 -0.21 1.75 -2.81
C GLU A 64 -1.48 1.23 -3.50
N ALA A 65 -1.48 -0.02 -3.94
CA ALA A 65 -2.60 -0.65 -4.63
C ALA A 65 -3.74 -1.04 -3.67
N ILE A 66 -3.42 -1.82 -2.63
CA ILE A 66 -4.41 -2.47 -1.73
C ILE A 66 -4.36 -2.00 -0.27
N GLY A 67 -3.47 -1.07 0.06
CA GLY A 67 -3.30 -0.56 1.42
C GLY A 67 -2.42 -1.44 2.30
N GLN A 68 -2.26 -1.01 3.56
CA GLN A 68 -1.48 -1.76 4.56
C GLN A 68 -2.24 -3.02 5.00
N PRO A 69 -1.54 -4.12 5.32
CA PRO A 69 -2.18 -5.31 5.86
C PRO A 69 -2.74 -5.04 7.26
N ALA A 70 -3.71 -5.85 7.68
CA ALA A 70 -4.26 -5.78 9.04
C ALA A 70 -3.24 -6.24 10.10
N ASP A 71 -2.42 -7.23 9.75
CA ASP A 71 -1.33 -7.73 10.60
C ASP A 71 -0.24 -8.35 9.72
N SER A 72 0.93 -8.65 10.28
CA SER A 72 2.01 -9.32 9.55
C SER A 72 2.90 -10.17 10.44
N ALA A 73 3.37 -11.29 9.88
CA ALA A 73 4.35 -12.16 10.50
C ALA A 73 5.58 -12.29 9.59
N TYR A 74 6.75 -12.41 10.21
CA TYR A 74 8.01 -12.63 9.51
C TYR A 74 8.78 -13.77 10.16
N ALA A 75 9.35 -14.64 9.34
CA ALA A 75 10.17 -15.76 9.78
C ALA A 75 11.38 -15.93 8.84
N SER A 76 12.44 -16.59 9.33
CA SER A 76 13.60 -16.90 8.49
C SER A 76 13.18 -17.70 7.26
N SER A 77 13.63 -17.26 6.08
CA SER A 77 13.22 -17.83 4.81
C SER A 77 13.86 -19.19 4.55
N CYS A 78 13.15 -20.05 3.83
CA CYS A 78 13.73 -21.25 3.20
C CYS A 78 14.26 -20.99 1.78
N LEU A 79 13.93 -19.83 1.19
CA LEU A 79 14.32 -19.46 -0.18
C LEU A 79 15.69 -18.77 -0.24
N GLY A 80 16.14 -18.18 0.86
CA GLY A 80 17.39 -17.43 0.96
C GLY A 80 17.79 -17.09 2.39
N GLU A 81 18.78 -16.21 2.55
CA GLU A 81 19.21 -15.71 3.88
C GLU A 81 18.27 -14.64 4.45
N GLY A 82 17.26 -14.22 3.68
CA GLY A 82 16.24 -13.27 4.09
C GLY A 82 15.13 -13.85 4.97
N GLU A 83 14.00 -13.14 4.99
CA GLU A 83 12.80 -13.49 5.74
C GLU A 83 11.62 -13.71 4.78
N ASP A 84 10.79 -14.71 5.06
CA ASP A 84 9.47 -14.85 4.44
C ASP A 84 8.47 -14.04 5.28
N GLY A 85 7.71 -13.17 4.60
CA GLY A 85 6.65 -12.36 5.17
C GLY A 85 5.28 -12.94 4.85
N GLU A 86 4.40 -12.96 5.85
CA GLU A 86 2.98 -13.24 5.70
C GLU A 86 2.21 -11.97 6.05
N LEU A 87 1.58 -11.36 5.04
CA LEU A 87 0.79 -10.13 5.18
C LEU A 87 -0.70 -10.49 5.19
N TYR A 88 -1.33 -10.30 6.34
CA TYR A 88 -2.72 -10.72 6.55
C TYR A 88 -3.67 -9.58 6.17
N TYR A 89 -4.45 -9.81 5.11
CA TYR A 89 -5.56 -8.94 4.69
C TYR A 89 -6.90 -9.60 5.03
N GLU A 90 -7.99 -8.84 4.93
CA GLU A 90 -9.31 -9.40 5.14
C GLU A 90 -9.65 -10.38 3.99
N GLY A 91 -9.68 -11.67 4.30
CA GLY A 91 -10.07 -12.73 3.36
C GLY A 91 -8.95 -13.32 2.51
N PHE A 92 -7.71 -12.85 2.64
CA PHE A 92 -6.55 -13.43 1.94
C PHE A 92 -5.23 -13.11 2.65
N THR A 93 -4.17 -13.82 2.29
CA THR A 93 -2.80 -13.59 2.76
C THR A 93 -1.89 -13.39 1.57
N VAL A 94 -1.05 -12.35 1.62
CA VAL A 94 0.00 -12.11 0.63
C VAL A 94 1.32 -12.58 1.22
N TYR A 95 2.09 -13.32 0.43
CA TYR A 95 3.41 -13.80 0.82
C TYR A 95 4.51 -13.01 0.12
N THR A 96 5.51 -12.61 0.89
CA THR A 96 6.61 -11.76 0.45
C THR A 96 7.96 -12.35 0.85
N TYR A 97 9.01 -12.02 0.10
CA TYR A 97 10.39 -12.32 0.49
C TYR A 97 11.10 -11.00 0.75
N ARG A 98 11.66 -10.85 1.94
CA ARG A 98 12.47 -9.70 2.34
C ARG A 98 13.93 -10.09 2.38
N ASP A 99 14.76 -9.47 1.54
CA ASP A 99 16.20 -9.73 1.51
C ASP A 99 16.93 -9.07 2.68
N THR A 100 18.19 -9.44 2.85
CA THR A 100 19.12 -8.92 3.86
C THR A 100 19.41 -7.42 3.74
N ASP A 101 19.22 -6.83 2.55
CA ASP A 101 19.30 -5.38 2.35
C ASP A 101 18.02 -4.61 2.74
N GLY A 102 16.94 -5.35 3.04
CA GLY A 102 15.64 -4.81 3.43
C GLY A 102 14.65 -4.63 2.28
N SER A 103 15.05 -4.86 1.03
CA SER A 103 14.12 -4.94 -0.10
C SER A 103 13.14 -6.10 0.08
N GLU A 104 11.88 -5.89 -0.27
CA GLU A 104 10.82 -6.89 -0.12
C GLU A 104 9.94 -6.94 -1.37
N SER A 105 9.71 -8.14 -1.88
CA SER A 105 8.90 -8.37 -3.09
C SER A 105 7.79 -9.37 -2.83
N VAL A 106 6.66 -9.19 -3.49
CA VAL A 106 5.53 -10.12 -3.46
C VAL A 106 5.88 -11.37 -4.27
N TYR A 107 5.64 -12.57 -3.73
CA TYR A 107 5.86 -13.81 -4.48
C TYR A 107 4.62 -14.70 -4.59
N ASP A 108 3.63 -14.58 -3.69
CA ASP A 108 2.38 -15.35 -3.79
C ASP A 108 1.20 -14.65 -3.09
N VAL A 109 -0.02 -15.08 -3.40
CA VAL A 109 -1.25 -14.69 -2.71
C VAL A 109 -2.19 -15.88 -2.56
N MET A 110 -2.70 -16.08 -1.35
CA MET A 110 -3.61 -17.17 -1.02
C MET A 110 -4.91 -16.63 -0.44
N GLU A 111 -6.02 -16.96 -1.10
CA GLU A 111 -7.36 -16.71 -0.59
C GLU A 111 -7.62 -17.57 0.66
N ALA A 112 -8.22 -16.98 1.69
CA ALA A 112 -8.69 -17.75 2.84
C ALA A 112 -9.75 -18.74 2.36
N PRO A 113 -9.77 -19.99 2.87
CA PRO A 113 -10.81 -20.93 2.48
C PRO A 113 -12.17 -20.36 2.85
N SER A 114 -13.02 -20.17 1.84
CA SER A 114 -14.44 -19.89 2.04
C SER A 114 -14.98 -20.94 3.01
N THR A 115 -15.35 -20.53 4.22
CA THR A 115 -16.04 -21.43 5.14
C THR A 115 -17.44 -21.63 4.57
N GLU A 116 -17.56 -22.56 3.61
CA GLU A 116 -18.85 -23.05 3.15
C GLU A 116 -19.45 -23.87 4.29
N GLY A 117 -20.40 -23.24 5.00
CA GLY A 117 -21.22 -23.86 6.04
C GLY A 117 -22.62 -24.18 5.53
#